data_AF-A0AA39G0V4-F1
#
_entry.id   AF-A0AA39G0V4-F1
#
_cell.length_a   1.000
_cell.length_b   1.000
_cell.length_c   1.000
_cell.angle_alpha   90.00
_cell.angle_beta   90.00
_cell.angle_gamma   90.00
#
_symmetry.space_group_name_H-M   'P 1'
#
loop_
_entity.id
_entity.type
_entity.pdbx_description
1 polymer ?
#
loop_
_entity_poly.entity_id
_entity_poly.type
_entity_poly.pdbx_seq_one_letter_code
_entity_poly.pdbx_strand_id
1 'polypeptide(L)'
;MAVLNNFNFLFVLLILFSVIAHYVNSHRGLSLPAEHAYNKRYMVEENICHPLGRKKDSIKIGENLPRPYNSSIILSPGYEFDRWINRTSNLICKFVIKVRKGEHLMAVIQNIAFRKNGSECIDYVTFRRKDQHKTDKFCGEFDRQKTNNLIDYNSKIYGDYDIEGEIETTIFVNKQSLHPDERPLNLTIVYTPYKSKGCNRPNYDNTINFYRFFGEIDICLAEDYFCDGIHNCIPAICADEKNCDGEIFSNGTGSKVTIGAVTTILLGFIIFVIGLWICRRHKRLCWSADCAGPDANDDRFNNNERSSTNAVHRSVPTAPMLEVSVLSSATDKDLPPSYDSLFPQHSNPSST
;
A
#
# COMPACT_ATOMS: atom_id res chain seq x y z
N MET A 1 4.83 -46.13 -28.38
CA MET A 1 3.99 -44.94 -28.69
C MET A 1 3.65 -44.05 -27.47
N ALA A 2 3.82 -44.49 -26.22
CA ALA A 2 3.52 -43.64 -25.04
C ALA A 2 4.63 -42.62 -24.66
N VAL A 3 5.85 -42.77 -25.18
CA VAL A 3 7.00 -41.92 -24.82
C VAL A 3 6.99 -40.57 -25.58
N LEU A 4 6.40 -40.51 -26.78
CA LEU A 4 6.31 -39.26 -27.55
C LEU A 4 5.34 -38.23 -26.95
N ASN A 5 4.34 -38.67 -26.18
CA ASN A 5 3.36 -37.75 -25.57
C ASN A 5 3.92 -36.96 -24.37
N ASN A 6 4.91 -37.49 -23.65
CA ASN A 6 5.50 -36.79 -22.51
C ASN A 6 6.39 -35.61 -22.93
N PHE A 7 7.05 -35.72 -24.10
CA PHE A 7 7.92 -34.65 -24.61
C PHE A 7 7.11 -33.43 -25.06
N ASN A 8 5.96 -33.66 -25.72
CA ASN A 8 5.06 -32.59 -26.13
C ASN A 8 4.45 -31.84 -24.93
N PHE A 9 4.11 -32.54 -23.85
CA PHE A 9 3.56 -31.88 -22.66
C PHE A 9 4.58 -30.98 -21.96
N LEU A 10 5.82 -31.47 -21.77
CA LEU A 10 6.89 -30.66 -21.17
C LEU A 10 7.21 -29.42 -22.01
N PHE A 11 7.21 -29.57 -23.34
CA PHE A 11 7.46 -28.48 -24.27
C PHE A 11 6.36 -27.40 -24.24
N VAL A 12 5.08 -27.82 -24.19
CA VAL A 12 3.94 -26.90 -24.03
C VAL A 12 4.03 -26.17 -22.69
N LEU A 13 4.44 -26.85 -21.62
CA LEU A 13 4.57 -26.25 -20.29
C LEU A 13 5.71 -25.21 -20.24
N LEU A 14 6.83 -25.49 -20.91
CA LEU A 14 7.94 -24.54 -21.06
C LEU A 14 7.56 -23.31 -21.89
N ILE A 15 6.79 -23.49 -22.97
CA ILE A 15 6.26 -22.37 -23.76
C ILE A 15 5.29 -21.54 -22.92
N LEU A 16 4.40 -22.19 -22.16
CA LEU A 16 3.46 -21.48 -21.30
C LEU A 16 4.21 -20.65 -20.24
N PHE A 17 5.25 -21.21 -19.63
CA PHE A 17 6.09 -20.48 -18.68
C PHE A 17 6.87 -19.33 -19.34
N SER A 18 7.37 -19.51 -20.56
CA SER A 18 8.07 -18.43 -21.27
C SER A 18 7.12 -17.30 -21.65
N VAL A 19 5.90 -17.61 -22.09
CA VAL A 19 4.86 -16.63 -22.40
C VAL A 19 4.38 -15.91 -21.15
N ILE A 20 4.16 -16.61 -20.03
CA ILE A 20 3.83 -15.98 -18.75
C ILE A 20 4.98 -15.10 -18.27
N ALA A 21 6.23 -15.56 -18.36
CA ALA A 21 7.40 -14.75 -18.00
C ALA A 21 7.54 -13.51 -18.89
N HIS A 22 7.30 -13.64 -20.20
CA HIS A 22 7.30 -12.51 -21.13
C HIS A 22 6.13 -11.55 -20.88
N TYR A 23 4.94 -12.05 -20.58
CA TYR A 23 3.77 -11.24 -20.28
C TYR A 23 3.96 -10.46 -18.98
N VAL A 24 4.49 -11.13 -17.94
CA VAL A 24 4.87 -10.49 -16.66
C VAL A 24 5.97 -9.46 -16.87
N ASN A 25 6.98 -9.73 -17.71
CA ASN A 25 8.04 -8.77 -18.03
C ASN A 25 7.58 -7.63 -18.97
N SER A 26 6.63 -7.87 -19.86
CA SER A 26 6.10 -6.85 -20.77
C SER A 26 5.16 -5.88 -20.05
N HIS A 27 4.46 -6.33 -19.01
CA HIS A 27 3.72 -5.44 -18.11
C HIS A 27 4.61 -4.73 -17.09
N ARG A 28 5.89 -5.10 -16.96
CA ARG A 28 6.90 -4.31 -16.21
C ARG A 28 7.34 -3.02 -16.93
N GLY A 29 6.64 -2.61 -17.99
CA GLY A 29 6.49 -1.19 -18.31
C GLY A 29 5.70 -0.40 -17.23
N LEU A 30 5.28 -1.06 -16.14
CA LEU A 30 4.98 -0.44 -14.85
C LEU A 30 6.03 0.63 -14.54
N SER A 31 5.57 1.88 -14.49
CA SER A 31 6.22 2.98 -13.78
C SER A 31 7.03 2.41 -12.62
N LEU A 32 8.36 2.59 -12.64
CA LEU A 32 9.17 2.32 -11.46
C LEU A 32 8.43 2.94 -10.26
N PRO A 33 8.13 2.16 -9.21
CA PRO A 33 7.33 2.67 -8.10
C PRO A 33 7.99 3.97 -7.61
N ALA A 34 7.16 4.99 -7.36
CA ALA A 34 7.53 6.30 -6.82
C ALA A 34 8.45 6.22 -5.57
N GLU A 35 8.63 5.03 -5.01
CA GLU A 35 9.59 4.68 -3.97
C GLU A 35 11.05 5.08 -4.27
N HIS A 36 11.45 5.26 -5.54
CA HIS A 36 12.81 5.73 -5.87
C HIS A 36 12.95 7.26 -6.00
N ALA A 37 11.84 8.00 -6.15
CA ALA A 37 11.85 9.45 -6.32
C ALA A 37 12.07 10.20 -4.99
N TYR A 38 11.85 9.50 -3.87
CA TYR A 38 11.90 10.08 -2.53
C TYR A 38 12.88 9.36 -1.61
N ASN A 39 13.78 10.12 -1.01
CA ASN A 39 14.55 9.70 0.14
C ASN A 39 13.75 9.97 1.42
N LYS A 40 13.10 8.93 1.94
CA LYS A 40 12.38 9.02 3.22
C LYS A 40 13.38 9.16 4.36
N ARG A 41 13.20 10.19 5.17
CA ARG A 41 13.98 10.50 6.36
C ARG A 41 13.08 10.60 7.57
N TYR A 42 13.60 10.24 8.72
CA TYR A 42 12.89 10.32 9.98
C TYR A 42 13.53 11.36 10.88
N MET A 43 12.71 12.07 11.65
CA MET A 43 13.22 13.10 12.58
C MET A 43 14.21 12.53 13.61
N VAL A 44 14.06 11.26 14.03
CA VAL A 44 15.00 10.57 14.94
C VAL A 44 16.46 10.61 14.48
N GLU A 45 16.70 10.71 13.17
CA GLU A 45 18.06 10.65 12.62
C GLU A 45 18.99 11.70 13.24
N GLU A 46 20.26 11.33 13.41
CA GLU A 46 21.29 12.11 14.11
C GLU A 46 21.43 13.54 13.59
N ASN A 47 21.25 13.70 12.28
CA ASN A 47 21.39 14.95 11.53
C ASN A 47 20.10 15.79 11.45
N ILE A 48 19.00 15.36 12.06
CA ILE A 48 17.70 16.06 12.00
C ILE A 48 17.23 16.54 13.39
N CYS A 49 16.80 15.62 14.26
CA CYS A 49 16.25 15.95 15.58
C CYS A 49 16.86 15.14 16.74
N HIS A 50 18.01 14.51 16.56
CA HIS A 50 18.55 13.65 17.60
C HIS A 50 18.94 14.44 18.87
N PRO A 51 18.55 14.00 20.09
CA PRO A 51 18.81 14.72 21.34
C PRO A 51 20.30 14.97 21.63
N LEU A 52 21.17 14.09 21.12
CA LEU A 52 22.63 14.19 21.26
C LEU A 52 23.30 14.78 20.00
N GLY A 53 22.51 15.11 18.97
CA GLY A 53 23.00 15.66 17.72
C GLY A 53 23.80 16.94 17.95
N ARG A 54 24.90 17.10 17.23
CA ARG A 54 25.70 18.34 17.25
C ARG A 54 24.95 19.44 16.49
N LYS A 55 25.30 20.71 16.75
CA LYS A 55 24.61 21.88 16.19
C LYS A 55 24.49 21.84 14.66
N LYS A 56 23.28 22.13 14.16
CA LYS A 56 22.93 22.56 12.79
C LYS A 56 23.63 21.74 11.70
N ASP A 57 23.18 20.51 11.52
CA ASP A 57 23.65 19.67 10.41
C ASP A 57 23.01 20.11 9.09
N SER A 58 23.80 20.02 8.02
CA SER A 58 23.35 20.27 6.65
C SER A 58 23.21 18.96 5.90
N ILE A 59 22.00 18.69 5.42
CA ILE A 59 21.66 17.53 4.59
C ILE A 59 21.63 18.01 3.15
N LYS A 60 22.40 17.34 2.29
CA LYS A 60 22.48 17.70 0.88
C LYS A 60 21.67 16.73 0.03
N ILE A 61 20.77 17.26 -0.77
CA ILE A 61 19.99 16.53 -1.75
C ILE A 61 20.82 16.35 -3.02
N GLY A 62 20.88 15.11 -3.51
CA GLY A 62 21.56 14.78 -4.76
C GLY A 62 23.08 14.81 -4.69
N GLU A 63 23.73 14.98 -3.53
CA GLU A 63 25.19 14.81 -3.50
C GLU A 63 25.53 13.31 -3.68
N ASN A 64 26.43 12.98 -4.61
CA ASN A 64 26.94 11.63 -4.90
C ASN A 64 25.97 10.58 -5.52
N LEU A 65 24.73 10.95 -5.88
CA LEU A 65 23.83 10.05 -6.61
C LEU A 65 23.99 10.21 -8.14
N PRO A 66 24.17 9.11 -8.90
CA PRO A 66 24.14 9.18 -10.36
C PRO A 66 22.77 9.73 -10.81
N ARG A 67 22.76 10.60 -11.82
CA ARG A 67 21.50 10.95 -12.49
C ARG A 67 20.89 9.64 -13.04
N PRO A 68 19.57 9.43 -12.94
CA PRO A 68 18.53 10.46 -12.88
C PRO A 68 17.98 10.85 -11.50
N TYR A 69 18.46 10.26 -10.40
CA TYR A 69 17.72 10.31 -9.13
C TYR A 69 17.79 11.67 -8.42
N ASN A 70 16.89 12.59 -8.82
CA ASN A 70 16.48 13.71 -7.98
C ASN A 70 15.71 13.10 -6.82
N SER A 71 16.36 12.87 -5.69
CA SER A 71 15.66 12.35 -4.51
C SER A 71 15.16 13.52 -3.68
N SER A 72 13.90 13.88 -3.85
CA SER A 72 13.21 14.72 -2.88
C SER A 72 13.31 14.07 -1.50
N ILE A 73 13.33 14.85 -0.43
CA ILE A 73 13.32 14.30 0.93
C ILE A 73 11.90 14.37 1.48
N ILE A 74 11.37 13.23 1.90
CA ILE A 74 10.17 13.20 2.75
C ILE A 74 10.64 13.06 4.18
N LEU A 75 10.47 14.11 4.97
CA LEU A 75 10.70 14.07 6.40
C LEU A 75 9.40 13.68 7.10
N SER A 76 9.42 12.53 7.78
CA SER A 76 8.31 12.01 8.56
C SER A 76 8.67 11.98 10.04
N PRO A 77 7.67 12.00 10.95
CA PRO A 77 7.94 11.75 12.34
C PRO A 77 8.31 10.27 12.51
N GLY A 78 9.20 10.00 13.45
CA GLY A 78 9.45 8.65 13.96
C GLY A 78 8.71 8.43 15.28
N TYR A 79 9.28 7.56 16.12
CA TYR A 79 8.70 7.21 17.42
C TYR A 79 8.76 8.36 18.45
N GLU A 80 9.45 9.46 18.16
CA GLU A 80 9.61 10.58 19.08
C GLU A 80 8.30 11.30 19.40
N PHE A 81 7.30 11.20 18.51
CA PHE A 81 5.96 11.75 18.70
C PHE A 81 4.96 10.77 19.31
N ASP A 82 5.20 9.45 19.21
CA ASP A 82 4.29 8.41 19.73
C ASP A 82 4.11 8.46 21.26
N ARG A 83 5.14 8.94 21.97
CA ARG A 83 5.17 8.96 23.44
C ARG A 83 5.52 10.33 23.97
N TRP A 84 4.72 11.33 23.62
CA TRP A 84 4.87 12.69 24.12
C TRP A 84 4.37 12.85 25.57
N ILE A 85 4.97 12.09 26.49
CA ILE A 85 4.60 12.00 27.90
C ILE A 85 5.87 12.17 28.75
N ASN A 86 5.81 13.02 29.77
CA ASN A 86 6.85 13.20 30.79
C ASN A 86 8.24 13.61 30.25
N ARG A 87 8.27 14.45 29.21
CA ARG A 87 9.53 15.03 28.70
C ARG A 87 10.10 16.03 29.70
N THR A 88 11.41 15.94 29.97
CA THR A 88 12.12 16.87 30.86
C THR A 88 12.51 18.18 30.17
N SER A 89 12.65 18.16 28.84
CA SER A 89 13.09 19.29 28.01
C SER A 89 12.25 19.44 26.74
N ASN A 90 12.25 20.66 26.18
CA ASN A 90 11.64 20.93 24.89
C ASN A 90 12.45 20.24 23.79
N LEU A 91 11.77 19.75 22.75
CA LEU A 91 12.45 19.31 21.53
C LEU A 91 12.67 20.53 20.63
N ILE A 92 13.92 20.75 20.26
CA ILE A 92 14.31 21.81 19.34
C ILE A 92 15.17 21.17 18.26
N CYS A 93 14.59 20.97 17.08
CA CYS A 93 15.32 20.50 15.92
C CYS A 93 15.70 21.69 15.06
N LYS A 94 16.94 21.69 14.59
CA LYS A 94 17.43 22.72 13.67
C LYS A 94 18.41 22.12 12.69
N PHE A 95 17.99 22.00 11.44
CA PHE A 95 18.77 21.42 10.35
C PHE A 95 18.60 22.23 9.07
N VAL A 96 19.49 22.02 8.12
CA VAL A 96 19.47 22.70 6.83
C VAL A 96 19.40 21.69 5.71
N ILE A 97 18.46 21.88 4.80
CA ILE A 97 18.43 21.15 3.53
C ILE A 97 19.07 22.01 2.45
N LYS A 98 20.00 21.44 1.70
CA LYS A 98 20.68 22.10 0.58
C LYS A 98 20.58 21.26 -0.69
N VAL A 99 20.35 21.89 -1.83
CA VAL A 99 20.37 21.22 -3.14
C VAL A 99 21.68 21.50 -3.90
N ARG A 100 21.83 20.92 -5.08
CA ARG A 100 23.00 21.14 -5.94
C ARG A 100 23.04 22.60 -6.42
N LYS A 101 24.24 23.07 -6.74
CA LYS A 101 24.42 24.42 -7.32
C LYS A 101 23.63 24.55 -8.62
N GLY A 102 22.82 25.61 -8.71
CA GLY A 102 21.96 25.88 -9.87
C GLY A 102 20.56 25.26 -9.78
N GLU A 103 20.25 24.58 -8.68
CA GLU A 103 18.89 24.15 -8.33
C GLU A 103 18.36 25.04 -7.20
N HIS A 104 17.04 25.09 -7.12
CA HIS A 104 16.26 25.77 -6.09
C HIS A 104 15.59 24.72 -5.21
N LEU A 105 15.05 25.13 -4.07
CA LEU A 105 14.45 24.21 -3.11
C LEU A 105 13.07 24.69 -2.65
N MET A 106 12.08 23.81 -2.67
CA MET A 106 10.80 24.00 -1.99
C MET A 106 10.74 23.15 -0.73
N ALA A 107 10.07 23.66 0.31
CA ALA A 107 9.69 22.91 1.50
C ALA A 107 8.17 23.02 1.66
N VAL A 108 7.47 21.90 1.57
CA VAL A 108 6.00 21.83 1.63
C VAL A 108 5.57 20.95 2.79
N ILE A 109 4.75 21.48 3.69
CA ILE A 109 4.16 20.68 4.78
C ILE A 109 2.98 19.90 4.19
N GLN A 110 3.04 18.58 4.28
CA GLN A 110 1.95 17.68 3.87
C GLN A 110 0.92 17.51 4.97
N ASN A 111 1.41 17.33 6.20
CA ASN A 111 0.59 17.09 7.36
C ASN A 111 1.23 17.74 8.58
N ILE A 112 0.45 18.37 9.44
CA ILE A 112 0.88 18.90 10.72
C ILE A 112 -0.28 18.80 11.72
N ALA A 113 0.02 18.33 12.93
CA ALA A 113 -0.91 18.28 14.06
C ALA A 113 -0.17 18.77 15.31
N PHE A 114 0.01 20.08 15.41
CA PHE A 114 0.78 20.75 16.47
C PHE A 114 -0.12 21.60 17.36
N ARG A 115 0.15 21.64 18.67
CA ARG A 115 -0.71 22.35 19.62
C ARG A 115 -0.64 23.87 19.44
N LYS A 116 -1.78 24.52 19.66
CA LYS A 116 -1.92 25.98 19.68
C LYS A 116 -2.84 26.41 20.81
N ASN A 117 -2.58 27.59 21.37
CA ASN A 117 -3.43 28.24 22.35
C ASN A 117 -4.05 29.49 21.71
N GLY A 118 -5.31 29.38 21.25
CA GLY A 118 -5.94 30.43 20.45
C GLY A 118 -5.18 30.70 19.15
N SER A 119 -4.60 31.90 19.02
CA SER A 119 -3.77 32.31 17.89
C SER A 119 -2.28 32.01 18.07
N GLU A 120 -1.83 31.63 19.26
CA GLU A 120 -0.42 31.39 19.56
C GLU A 120 -0.05 29.91 19.37
N CYS A 121 1.03 29.65 18.65
CA CYS A 121 1.55 28.29 18.48
C CYS A 121 2.37 27.85 19.71
N ILE A 122 1.95 26.76 20.35
CA ILE A 122 2.70 26.10 21.44
C ILE A 122 3.84 25.29 20.83
N ASP A 123 3.49 24.42 19.88
CA ASP A 123 4.42 23.67 19.04
C ASP A 123 4.40 24.26 17.64
N TYR A 124 5.54 24.36 16.98
CA TYR A 124 5.60 24.99 15.66
C TYR A 124 6.74 24.48 14.78
N VAL A 125 6.58 24.69 13.49
CA VAL A 125 7.67 24.66 12.50
C VAL A 125 7.83 26.03 11.86
N THR A 126 9.07 26.42 11.57
CA THR A 126 9.41 27.62 10.78
C THR A 126 10.50 27.29 9.78
N PHE A 127 10.39 27.85 8.59
CA PHE A 127 11.43 27.85 7.56
C PHE A 127 12.18 29.17 7.55
N ARG A 128 13.50 29.10 7.38
CA ARG A 128 14.36 30.25 7.12
C ARG A 128 15.16 30.02 5.85
N ARG A 129 14.98 30.92 4.90
CA ARG A 129 15.67 30.98 3.61
C ARG A 129 17.09 31.50 3.75
N LYS A 130 17.88 31.39 2.68
CA LYS A 130 19.28 31.85 2.69
C LYS A 130 19.40 33.38 2.78
N ASP A 131 18.45 34.08 2.18
CA ASP A 131 18.28 35.54 2.24
C ASP A 131 17.84 36.06 3.63
N GLN A 132 17.81 35.20 4.65
CA GLN A 132 17.35 35.46 6.02
C GLN A 132 15.86 35.72 6.17
N HIS A 133 15.06 35.59 5.10
CA HIS A 133 13.61 35.58 5.24
C HIS A 133 13.19 34.39 6.12
N LYS A 134 12.31 34.65 7.08
CA LYS A 134 11.79 33.64 8.00
C LYS A 134 10.27 33.68 7.94
N THR A 135 9.69 32.51 7.71
CA THR A 135 8.23 32.32 7.76
C THR A 135 7.67 32.50 9.17
N ASP A 136 6.37 32.79 9.22
CA ASP A 136 5.59 32.70 10.44
C ASP A 136 5.57 31.26 10.98
N LYS A 137 5.20 31.13 12.25
CA LYS A 137 5.04 29.81 12.88
C LYS A 137 3.88 29.04 12.23
N PHE A 138 4.15 27.82 11.77
CA PHE A 138 3.13 26.86 11.36
C PHE A 138 2.78 25.93 12.52
N CYS A 139 1.50 25.83 12.85
CA CYS A 139 0.95 24.97 13.90
C CYS A 139 -0.54 24.69 13.64
N GLY A 140 -1.18 23.95 14.53
CA GLY A 140 -2.57 23.50 14.38
C GLY A 140 -2.65 22.18 13.63
N GLU A 141 -3.87 21.85 13.20
CA GLU A 141 -4.16 20.68 12.37
C GLU A 141 -4.28 21.10 10.91
N PHE A 142 -3.49 20.47 10.05
CA PHE A 142 -3.58 20.60 8.62
C PHE A 142 -3.16 19.29 7.97
N ASP A 143 -3.98 18.80 7.05
CA ASP A 143 -3.74 17.58 6.29
C ASP A 143 -4.05 17.88 4.83
N ARG A 144 -3.00 18.01 4.02
CA ARG A 144 -3.13 18.47 2.64
C ARG A 144 -3.96 17.51 1.80
N GLN A 145 -3.81 16.21 2.00
CA GLN A 145 -4.57 15.20 1.27
C GLN A 145 -6.08 15.33 1.50
N LYS A 146 -6.49 15.74 2.70
CA LYS A 146 -7.91 16.00 3.03
C LYS A 146 -8.40 17.37 2.54
N THR A 147 -7.49 18.34 2.41
CA THR A 147 -7.82 19.73 2.10
C THR A 147 -7.97 19.98 0.59
N ASN A 148 -7.59 19.02 -0.26
CA ASN A 148 -7.63 19.11 -1.73
C ASN A 148 -8.98 19.54 -2.34
N ASN A 149 -10.09 19.48 -1.59
CA ASN A 149 -11.43 19.83 -2.08
C ASN A 149 -11.88 21.28 -1.79
N LEU A 150 -11.11 22.04 -1.01
CA LEU A 150 -11.49 23.40 -0.59
C LEU A 150 -10.30 24.33 -0.80
N ILE A 151 -10.03 24.68 -2.06
CA ILE A 151 -9.10 25.74 -2.43
C ILE A 151 -9.74 27.07 -2.01
N ASP A 152 -9.63 27.41 -0.73
CA ASP A 152 -9.82 28.78 -0.30
C ASP A 152 -8.53 29.55 -0.62
N TYR A 153 -8.61 30.51 -1.52
CA TYR A 153 -7.47 31.35 -1.92
C TYR A 153 -6.92 32.21 -0.77
N ASN A 154 -7.65 32.30 0.35
CA ASN A 154 -7.19 32.89 1.61
C ASN A 154 -6.52 31.89 2.57
N SER A 155 -6.32 30.64 2.15
CA SER A 155 -5.70 29.63 3.00
C SER A 155 -4.21 29.93 3.23
N LYS A 156 -3.79 29.77 4.49
CA LYS A 156 -2.39 29.92 4.90
C LYS A 156 -1.52 29.00 4.05
N ILE A 157 -0.46 29.53 3.45
CA ILE A 157 0.47 28.74 2.65
C ILE A 157 1.34 27.90 3.59
N TYR A 158 1.13 26.58 3.62
CA TYR A 158 1.90 25.64 4.43
C TYR A 158 3.19 25.19 3.72
N GLY A 159 4.12 26.12 3.54
CA GLY A 159 5.40 25.87 2.88
C GLY A 159 6.18 27.15 2.58
N ASP A 160 7.41 27.00 2.09
CA ASP A 160 8.26 28.10 1.62
C ASP A 160 9.24 27.59 0.56
N TYR A 161 9.89 28.49 -0.16
CA TYR A 161 10.87 28.18 -1.19
C TYR A 161 12.08 29.11 -1.16
N ASP A 162 13.24 28.58 -1.52
CA ASP A 162 14.50 29.32 -1.59
C ASP A 162 15.15 29.18 -2.96
N ILE A 163 15.41 30.33 -3.60
CA ILE A 163 16.05 30.40 -4.92
C ILE A 163 17.55 30.10 -4.88
N GLU A 164 18.18 30.11 -3.71
CA GLU A 164 19.57 29.71 -3.57
C GLU A 164 19.73 28.22 -3.23
N GLY A 165 18.61 27.51 -3.09
CA GLY A 165 18.58 26.08 -2.86
C GLY A 165 18.90 25.68 -1.41
N GLU A 166 18.69 26.58 -0.44
CA GLU A 166 19.00 26.33 0.97
C GLU A 166 17.84 26.77 1.88
N ILE A 167 17.25 25.80 2.60
CA ILE A 167 16.21 26.05 3.59
C ILE A 167 16.66 25.50 4.94
N GLU A 168 16.69 26.36 5.95
CA GLU A 168 16.84 25.96 7.34
C GLU A 168 15.46 25.73 7.97
N THR A 169 15.25 24.53 8.49
CA THR A 169 14.01 24.17 9.18
C THR A 169 14.25 24.14 10.68
N THR A 170 13.37 24.83 11.41
CA THR A 170 13.34 24.77 12.88
C THR A 170 12.02 24.18 13.31
N ILE A 171 12.08 23.07 14.06
CA ILE A 171 10.93 22.41 14.67
C ILE A 171 11.06 22.59 16.18
N PHE A 172 9.99 23.08 16.81
CA PHE A 172 9.92 23.27 18.25
C PHE A 172 8.69 22.55 18.78
N VAL A 173 8.89 21.69 19.78
CA VAL A 173 7.80 21.01 20.49
C VAL A 173 8.00 21.19 21.99
N ASN A 174 6.98 21.71 22.66
CA ASN A 174 7.00 21.99 24.08
C ASN A 174 6.99 20.70 24.90
N LYS A 175 7.81 20.66 25.96
CA LYS A 175 7.95 19.52 26.89
C LYS A 175 6.67 19.07 27.58
N GLN A 176 5.65 19.92 27.64
CA GLN A 176 4.36 19.59 28.26
C GLN A 176 3.78 18.33 27.62
N SER A 177 3.36 17.37 28.44
CA SER A 177 2.67 16.16 27.98
C SER A 177 1.40 16.52 27.22
N LEU A 178 1.02 15.68 26.24
CA LEU A 178 -0.27 15.81 25.57
C LEU A 178 -1.41 15.52 26.56
N HIS A 179 -2.50 16.29 26.46
CA HIS A 179 -3.73 15.96 27.16
C HIS A 179 -4.33 14.67 26.58
N PRO A 180 -5.04 13.84 27.36
CA PRO A 180 -5.71 12.64 26.84
C PRO A 180 -6.67 12.89 25.66
N ASP A 181 -7.26 14.08 25.61
CA ASP A 181 -8.19 14.52 24.56
C ASP A 181 -7.49 15.17 23.35
N GLU A 182 -6.17 15.44 23.45
CA GLU A 182 -5.39 16.02 22.37
C GLU A 182 -4.98 14.93 21.37
N ARG A 183 -4.92 15.31 20.08
CA ARG A 183 -4.44 14.40 19.04
C ARG A 183 -2.92 14.17 19.17
N PRO A 184 -2.44 13.00 18.76
CA PRO A 184 -1.00 12.75 18.64
C PRO A 184 -0.34 13.79 17.74
N LEU A 185 0.88 14.19 18.10
CA LEU A 185 1.69 15.08 17.29
C LEU A 185 2.01 14.42 15.95
N ASN A 186 1.93 15.19 14.88
CA ASN A 186 2.29 14.74 13.55
C ASN A 186 2.92 15.89 12.77
N LEU A 187 3.90 15.58 11.93
CA LEU A 187 4.52 16.54 11.03
C LEU A 187 5.22 15.81 9.88
N THR A 188 4.74 16.03 8.66
CA THR A 188 5.35 15.54 7.43
C THR A 188 5.71 16.72 6.54
N ILE A 189 6.99 16.81 6.14
CA ILE A 189 7.51 17.87 5.27
C ILE A 189 8.18 17.24 4.06
N VAL A 190 7.93 17.78 2.88
CA VAL A 190 8.56 17.36 1.63
C VAL A 190 9.49 18.46 1.16
N TYR A 191 10.74 18.10 0.88
CA TYR A 191 11.76 18.99 0.34
C TYR A 191 12.05 18.60 -1.10
N THR A 192 11.72 19.48 -2.03
CA THR A 192 11.79 19.16 -3.45
C THR A 192 12.72 20.11 -4.20
N PRO A 193 13.78 19.58 -4.85
CA PRO A 193 14.62 20.37 -5.73
C PRO A 193 13.85 20.73 -7.01
N TYR A 194 13.98 21.98 -7.47
CA TYR A 194 13.41 22.43 -8.74
C TYR A 194 14.38 23.34 -9.50
N LYS A 195 14.09 23.61 -10.77
CA LYS A 195 14.88 24.54 -11.61
C LYS A 195 14.00 25.66 -12.13
N SER A 196 14.54 26.87 -12.24
CA SER A 196 13.82 27.99 -12.85
C SER A 196 14.01 28.10 -14.38
N LYS A 197 15.04 27.44 -14.92
CA LYS A 197 15.41 27.50 -16.33
C LYS A 197 15.85 26.15 -16.84
N GLY A 198 15.61 25.90 -18.13
CA GLY A 198 16.13 24.73 -18.84
C GLY A 198 15.23 23.50 -18.82
N CYS A 199 13.91 23.63 -18.58
CA CYS A 199 12.97 22.51 -18.73
C CYS A 199 12.94 21.95 -20.17
N ASN A 200 13.31 22.79 -21.17
CA ASN A 200 13.15 22.52 -22.60
C ASN A 200 14.33 21.79 -23.27
N ARG A 201 15.20 21.11 -22.53
CA ARG A 201 16.17 20.22 -23.18
C ARG A 201 15.69 18.78 -23.00
N PRO A 202 15.02 18.19 -24.01
CA PRO A 202 15.18 16.76 -24.27
C PRO A 202 16.66 16.58 -24.62
N ASN A 203 17.51 16.55 -23.59
CA ASN A 203 18.87 16.11 -23.80
C ASN A 203 18.71 14.67 -24.28
N TYR A 204 19.43 14.34 -25.34
CA TYR A 204 19.41 13.09 -26.11
C TYR A 204 19.89 11.86 -25.29
N ASP A 205 19.68 11.91 -23.98
CA ASP A 205 20.11 11.00 -22.92
C ASP A 205 18.91 10.69 -21.99
N ASN A 206 17.78 10.33 -22.62
CA ASN A 206 16.79 9.30 -22.24
C ASN A 206 16.50 8.94 -20.77
N THR A 207 16.43 9.85 -19.79
CA THR A 207 16.00 9.39 -18.43
C THR A 207 15.14 10.30 -17.57
N ILE A 208 14.93 11.59 -17.87
CA ILE A 208 14.03 12.44 -17.04
C ILE A 208 13.31 13.46 -17.90
N ASN A 209 11.98 13.39 -17.94
CA ASN A 209 11.18 14.51 -18.41
C ASN A 209 10.98 15.49 -17.26
N PHE A 210 11.16 16.78 -17.54
CA PHE A 210 10.81 17.84 -16.62
C PHE A 210 9.56 18.52 -17.14
N TYR A 211 8.53 18.61 -16.30
CA TYR A 211 7.35 19.40 -16.63
C TYR A 211 7.59 20.85 -16.23
N ARG A 212 7.29 21.74 -17.19
CA ARG A 212 7.30 23.17 -16.99
C ARG A 212 5.93 23.63 -16.54
N PHE A 213 5.86 24.25 -15.37
CA PHE A 213 4.68 24.99 -14.99
C PHE A 213 4.69 26.38 -15.61
N PHE A 214 3.54 26.77 -16.17
CA PHE A 214 3.31 28.11 -16.68
C PHE A 214 2.67 28.95 -15.56
N GLY A 215 3.47 29.83 -14.97
CA GLY A 215 3.07 30.86 -14.01
C GLY A 215 3.97 32.10 -14.17
N GLU A 216 3.99 33.02 -13.20
CA GLU A 216 4.96 34.15 -13.21
C GLU A 216 6.42 33.68 -13.11
N ILE A 217 6.62 32.49 -12.54
CA ILE A 217 7.93 31.86 -12.37
C ILE A 217 7.92 30.56 -13.18
N ASP A 218 8.79 30.49 -14.18
CA ASP A 218 9.07 29.24 -14.88
C ASP A 218 9.68 28.25 -13.88
N ILE A 219 8.98 27.15 -13.59
CA ILE A 219 9.44 26.12 -12.66
C ILE A 219 9.43 24.77 -13.35
N CYS A 220 10.55 24.07 -13.25
CA CYS A 220 10.73 22.71 -13.71
C CYS A 220 10.77 21.77 -12.51
N LEU A 221 9.81 20.87 -12.41
CA LEU A 221 9.81 19.73 -11.50
C LEU A 221 10.04 18.43 -12.29
N ALA A 222 10.60 17.42 -11.65
CA ALA A 222 10.78 16.10 -12.27
C ALA A 222 9.42 15.44 -12.49
N GLU A 223 9.25 14.72 -13.61
CA GLU A 223 8.03 13.96 -13.93
C GLU A 223 7.58 13.01 -12.83
N ASP A 224 8.53 12.38 -12.13
CA ASP A 224 8.24 11.44 -11.05
C ASP A 224 7.49 12.05 -9.85
N TYR A 225 7.38 13.39 -9.79
CA TYR A 225 6.67 14.12 -8.74
C TYR A 225 5.24 14.50 -9.12
N PHE A 226 4.76 14.10 -10.28
CA PHE A 226 3.41 14.45 -10.76
C PHE A 226 2.45 13.29 -10.54
N CYS A 227 1.29 13.60 -9.98
CA CYS A 227 0.21 12.65 -9.75
C CYS A 227 0.62 11.45 -8.88
N ASP A 228 1.55 11.65 -7.96
CA ASP A 228 2.05 10.61 -7.06
C ASP A 228 1.39 10.64 -5.66
N GLY A 229 0.45 11.58 -5.46
CA GLY A 229 -0.26 11.80 -4.20
C GLY A 229 0.51 12.62 -3.17
N ILE A 230 1.67 13.18 -3.52
CA ILE A 230 2.54 13.98 -2.67
C ILE A 230 2.67 15.37 -3.28
N HIS A 231 2.36 16.41 -2.51
CA HIS A 231 2.44 17.78 -3.02
C HIS A 231 3.86 18.34 -2.90
N ASN A 232 4.62 18.29 -3.96
CA ASN A 232 5.96 18.86 -4.06
C ASN A 232 5.93 20.36 -4.26
N CYS A 233 4.82 20.90 -4.77
CA CYS A 233 4.71 22.32 -5.03
C CYS A 233 3.87 23.11 -4.02
N ILE A 234 4.24 24.37 -3.87
CA ILE A 234 3.43 25.39 -3.20
C ILE A 234 2.28 25.79 -4.14
N PRO A 235 0.99 25.70 -3.71
CA PRO A 235 -0.16 25.89 -4.59
C PRO A 235 -0.25 27.26 -5.28
N ALA A 236 0.34 28.29 -4.68
CA ALA A 236 0.40 29.64 -5.24
C ALA A 236 1.37 29.76 -6.44
N ILE A 237 2.22 28.75 -6.65
CA ILE A 237 3.35 28.81 -7.57
C ILE A 237 3.21 27.76 -8.68
N CYS A 238 2.88 26.51 -8.30
CA CYS A 238 2.62 25.42 -9.23
C CYS A 238 1.66 24.38 -8.61
N ALA A 239 1.24 23.41 -9.44
CA ALA A 239 0.28 22.39 -9.05
C ALA A 239 0.60 21.04 -9.71
N ASP A 240 1.36 20.21 -9.00
CA ASP A 240 1.78 18.87 -9.43
C ASP A 240 0.67 17.81 -9.32
N GLU A 241 -0.25 17.99 -8.37
CA GLU A 241 -1.35 17.03 -8.11
C GLU A 241 -2.70 17.48 -8.71
N LYS A 242 -2.69 18.35 -9.73
CA LYS A 242 -3.91 18.87 -10.36
C LYS A 242 -4.20 18.18 -11.68
N ASN A 243 -5.48 17.87 -11.93
CA ASN A 243 -5.96 17.20 -13.15
C ASN A 243 -5.30 15.82 -13.39
N CYS A 244 -5.01 15.11 -12.30
CA CYS A 244 -4.66 13.70 -12.36
C CYS A 244 -5.95 12.92 -12.69
N ASP A 245 -6.27 12.83 -13.98
CA ASP A 245 -7.46 12.12 -14.47
C ASP A 245 -7.34 10.64 -14.16
N GLY A 246 -7.95 10.20 -13.06
CA GLY A 246 -8.41 8.83 -12.86
C GLY A 246 -7.36 7.71 -12.86
N GLU A 247 -6.06 8.00 -13.00
CA GLU A 247 -5.02 7.09 -12.53
C GLU A 247 -5.08 7.07 -11.02
N ILE A 248 -6.07 6.32 -10.52
CA ILE A 248 -6.05 5.76 -9.18
C ILE A 248 -4.74 4.99 -9.15
N PHE A 249 -3.67 5.62 -8.65
CA PHE A 249 -2.54 4.92 -8.08
C PHE A 249 -3.14 4.10 -6.93
N SER A 250 -3.65 2.93 -7.29
CA SER A 250 -4.05 1.92 -6.36
C SER A 250 -2.78 1.63 -5.59
N ASN A 251 -2.68 2.18 -4.38
CA ASN A 251 -1.75 1.74 -3.35
C ASN A 251 -1.62 0.24 -3.53
N GLY A 252 -0.45 -0.23 -3.95
CA GLY A 252 -0.27 -1.51 -4.63
C GLY A 252 -0.80 -2.73 -3.86
N THR A 253 -1.32 -2.56 -2.66
CA THR A 253 -2.21 -3.44 -1.91
C THR A 253 -3.25 -4.13 -2.79
N GLY A 254 -4.02 -3.42 -3.63
CA GLY A 254 -5.05 -4.04 -4.48
C GLY A 254 -4.45 -5.04 -5.48
N SER A 255 -3.44 -4.60 -6.22
CA SER A 255 -2.71 -5.42 -7.20
C SER A 255 -1.88 -6.54 -6.55
N LYS A 256 -1.32 -6.30 -5.35
CA LYS A 256 -0.55 -7.31 -4.60
C LYS A 256 -1.46 -8.44 -4.11
N VAL A 257 -2.66 -8.11 -3.65
CA VAL A 257 -3.64 -9.11 -3.19
C VAL A 257 -4.17 -9.93 -4.38
N THR A 258 -4.47 -9.30 -5.52
CA THR A 258 -4.92 -10.04 -6.71
C THR A 258 -3.82 -10.91 -7.30
N ILE A 259 -2.57 -10.44 -7.35
CA ILE A 259 -1.43 -11.26 -7.78
C ILE A 259 -1.22 -12.45 -6.82
N GLY A 260 -1.33 -12.24 -5.50
CA GLY A 260 -1.26 -13.32 -4.52
C GLY A 260 -2.38 -14.36 -4.69
N ALA A 261 -3.62 -13.91 -4.91
CA ALA A 261 -4.76 -14.79 -5.15
C ALA A 261 -4.60 -15.59 -6.46
N VAL A 262 -4.21 -14.93 -7.55
CA VAL A 262 -4.03 -15.59 -8.86
C VAL A 262 -2.88 -16.60 -8.82
N THR A 263 -1.76 -16.26 -8.18
CA THR A 263 -0.61 -17.17 -8.05
C THR A 263 -0.93 -18.40 -7.20
N THR A 264 -1.69 -18.25 -6.12
CA THR A 264 -2.10 -19.38 -5.27
C THR A 264 -3.11 -20.30 -5.98
N ILE A 265 -4.07 -19.74 -6.71
CA ILE A 265 -5.01 -20.53 -7.53
C ILE A 265 -4.26 -21.32 -8.62
N LEU A 266 -3.32 -20.66 -9.31
CA LEU A 266 -2.55 -21.29 -10.38
C LEU A 266 -1.62 -22.39 -9.83
N LEU A 267 -0.97 -22.15 -8.69
CA LEU A 267 -0.17 -23.17 -8.00
C LEU A 267 -1.02 -24.37 -7.55
N GLY A 268 -2.20 -24.11 -6.97
CA GLY A 268 -3.15 -25.15 -6.58
C GLY A 268 -3.59 -26.01 -7.76
N PHE A 269 -3.87 -25.38 -8.90
CA PHE A 269 -4.23 -26.07 -10.14
C PHE A 269 -3.08 -26.96 -10.65
N ILE A 270 -1.84 -26.47 -10.63
CA ILE A 270 -0.65 -27.25 -11.03
C ILE A 270 -0.48 -28.48 -10.13
N ILE A 271 -0.56 -28.32 -8.81
CA ILE A 271 -0.47 -29.44 -7.86
C ILE A 271 -1.57 -30.46 -8.11
N PHE A 272 -2.80 -30.01 -8.36
CA PHE A 272 -3.93 -30.88 -8.68
C PHE A 272 -3.69 -31.70 -9.96
N VAL A 273 -3.22 -31.06 -11.03
CA VAL A 273 -2.90 -31.74 -12.31
C VAL A 273 -1.76 -32.75 -12.13
N ILE A 274 -0.71 -32.41 -11.38
CA ILE A 274 0.38 -33.33 -11.05
C ILE A 274 -0.15 -34.52 -10.23
N GLY A 275 -1.02 -34.27 -9.25
CA GLY A 275 -1.67 -35.31 -8.45
C GLY A 275 -2.49 -36.28 -9.31
N LEU A 276 -3.34 -35.76 -10.19
CA LEU A 276 -4.09 -36.57 -11.16
C LEU A 276 -3.16 -37.38 -12.07
N TRP A 277 -2.04 -36.79 -12.52
CA TRP A 277 -1.06 -37.48 -13.35
C TRP A 277 -0.37 -38.63 -12.61
N ILE A 278 0.04 -38.42 -11.34
CA ILE A 278 0.62 -39.46 -10.48
C ILE A 278 -0.42 -40.57 -10.24
N CYS A 279 -1.66 -40.22 -9.88
CA CYS A 279 -2.72 -41.19 -9.65
C CYS A 279 -3.03 -42.02 -10.90
N ARG A 280 -3.02 -41.40 -12.08
CA ARG A 280 -3.16 -42.08 -13.38
C ARG A 280 -1.98 -43.01 -13.65
N ARG A 281 -0.74 -42.58 -13.37
CA ARG A 281 0.47 -43.39 -13.57
C ARG A 281 0.51 -44.62 -12.67
N HIS A 282 0.06 -44.50 -11.43
CA HIS A 282 0.01 -45.61 -10.47
C HIS A 282 -1.25 -46.48 -10.60
N LYS A 283 -2.10 -46.23 -11.61
CA LYS A 283 -3.37 -46.94 -11.84
C LYS A 283 -4.27 -47.02 -10.59
N ARG A 284 -4.14 -46.06 -9.68
CA ARG A 284 -4.94 -46.02 -8.44
C ARG A 284 -6.30 -45.38 -8.63
N LEU A 285 -6.46 -44.59 -9.68
CA LEU A 285 -7.77 -44.12 -10.12
C LEU A 285 -8.28 -45.05 -11.22
N CYS A 286 -9.31 -45.81 -10.87
CA CYS A 286 -10.08 -46.64 -11.78
C CYS A 286 -10.87 -45.74 -12.75
N TRP A 287 -10.34 -45.51 -13.95
CA TRP A 287 -11.01 -44.74 -15.00
C TRP A 287 -11.72 -45.63 -16.03
N SER A 288 -11.67 -46.97 -15.84
CA SER A 288 -12.46 -47.89 -16.64
C SER A 288 -13.90 -47.90 -16.13
N ALA A 289 -14.86 -47.96 -17.04
CA ALA A 289 -16.27 -48.22 -16.72
C ALA A 289 -16.43 -49.52 -15.91
N ASP A 290 -15.50 -50.47 -16.04
CA ASP A 290 -15.47 -51.74 -15.30
C ASP A 290 -15.25 -51.60 -13.78
N CYS A 291 -14.88 -50.41 -13.30
CA CYS A 291 -14.76 -50.13 -11.87
C CYS A 291 -15.92 -49.28 -11.32
N ALA A 292 -16.81 -48.76 -12.17
CA ALA A 292 -18.14 -48.41 -11.70
C ALA A 292 -18.79 -49.75 -11.32
N GLY A 293 -19.38 -49.84 -10.12
CA GLY A 293 -19.89 -51.11 -9.57
C GLY A 293 -20.75 -51.90 -10.57
N PRO A 294 -20.94 -53.22 -10.32
CA PRO A 294 -21.46 -54.17 -11.30
C PRO A 294 -22.69 -53.62 -12.02
N ASP A 295 -22.64 -53.64 -13.36
CA ASP A 295 -23.75 -53.27 -14.23
C ASP A 295 -25.01 -54.01 -13.76
N ALA A 296 -25.96 -53.26 -13.20
CA ALA A 296 -27.23 -53.79 -12.71
C ALA A 296 -28.19 -54.18 -13.85
N ASN A 297 -27.68 -54.51 -15.03
CA ASN A 297 -28.47 -54.87 -16.21
C ASN A 297 -27.71 -55.86 -17.09
N ASP A 298 -27.57 -57.11 -16.63
CA ASP A 298 -27.61 -58.23 -17.56
C ASP A 298 -28.47 -59.35 -16.99
N ASP A 299 -29.77 -59.06 -16.98
CA ASP A 299 -30.82 -60.04 -16.76
C ASP A 299 -31.80 -59.90 -17.93
N ARG A 300 -31.54 -60.62 -19.02
CA ARG A 300 -32.55 -60.92 -20.05
C ARG A 300 -32.16 -62.13 -20.90
N PHE A 301 -32.60 -63.28 -20.40
CA PHE A 301 -33.48 -64.20 -21.10
C PHE A 301 -33.26 -64.35 -22.62
N ASN A 302 -32.66 -65.47 -23.02
CA ASN A 302 -33.18 -66.19 -24.18
C ASN A 302 -33.31 -67.68 -23.85
N ASN A 303 -34.56 -68.06 -23.58
CA ASN A 303 -35.01 -69.44 -23.46
C ASN A 303 -34.84 -70.15 -24.81
N ASN A 304 -34.27 -71.35 -24.80
CA ASN A 304 -34.88 -72.51 -25.46
C ASN A 304 -34.30 -73.83 -24.92
N GLU A 305 -35.21 -74.65 -24.38
CA GLU A 305 -35.27 -76.12 -24.27
C GLU A 305 -33.92 -76.88 -24.19
N ARG A 306 -33.67 -77.79 -23.24
CA ARG A 306 -34.45 -79.01 -22.97
C ARG A 306 -33.79 -79.80 -21.83
N SER A 307 -34.60 -80.54 -21.08
CA SER A 307 -34.25 -81.69 -20.24
C SER A 307 -33.57 -81.48 -18.88
N SER A 308 -34.43 -81.57 -17.87
CA SER A 308 -34.38 -82.63 -16.85
C SER A 308 -33.83 -82.27 -15.47
N THR A 309 -34.76 -82.43 -14.53
CA THR A 309 -34.60 -82.94 -13.16
C THR A 309 -34.16 -81.98 -12.06
N ASN A 310 -35.16 -81.75 -11.20
CA ASN A 310 -35.09 -81.82 -9.74
C ASN A 310 -34.59 -80.60 -8.96
N ALA A 311 -35.61 -79.84 -8.53
CA ALA A 311 -35.94 -79.63 -7.12
C ALA A 311 -35.12 -78.64 -6.27
N VAL A 312 -35.89 -77.98 -5.40
CA VAL A 312 -35.56 -77.39 -4.08
C VAL A 312 -35.42 -75.86 -4.03
N HIS A 313 -36.51 -75.25 -3.55
CA HIS A 313 -36.63 -74.06 -2.69
C HIS A 313 -35.37 -73.26 -2.33
N ARG A 314 -35.44 -71.92 -2.51
CA ARG A 314 -35.04 -70.88 -1.52
C ARG A 314 -35.36 -69.49 -2.08
N SER A 315 -36.44 -68.85 -1.61
CA SER A 315 -36.47 -67.81 -0.56
C SER A 315 -35.72 -66.52 -0.94
N VAL A 316 -36.51 -65.51 -1.29
CA VAL A 316 -36.13 -64.09 -1.41
C VAL A 316 -35.89 -63.51 -0.02
N PRO A 317 -34.80 -62.72 0.20
CA PRO A 317 -34.75 -61.74 1.28
C PRO A 317 -34.88 -60.32 0.72
N THR A 318 -35.92 -59.65 1.20
CA THR A 318 -36.24 -58.23 1.08
C THR A 318 -35.10 -57.35 1.63
N ALA A 319 -34.77 -56.28 0.90
CA ALA A 319 -33.83 -55.26 1.36
C ALA A 319 -34.37 -54.49 2.59
N PRO A 320 -33.51 -54.05 3.53
CA PRO A 320 -33.92 -53.24 4.66
C PRO A 320 -34.18 -51.80 4.23
N MET A 321 -35.37 -51.28 4.57
CA MET A 321 -35.69 -49.86 4.47
C MET A 321 -34.89 -49.07 5.51
N LEU A 322 -34.34 -47.94 5.06
CA LEU A 322 -33.63 -46.96 5.90
C LEU A 322 -34.65 -46.30 6.85
N GLU A 323 -34.61 -46.65 8.14
CA GLU A 323 -35.33 -45.92 9.17
C GLU A 323 -34.71 -44.54 9.36
N VAL A 324 -35.58 -43.53 9.21
CA VAL A 324 -35.35 -42.15 9.61
C VAL A 324 -35.35 -42.11 11.15
N SER A 325 -34.16 -41.96 11.75
CA SER A 325 -34.04 -41.68 13.17
C SER A 325 -33.99 -40.17 13.41
N VAL A 326 -35.13 -39.63 13.84
CA VAL A 326 -35.22 -38.37 14.56
C VAL A 326 -35.15 -38.70 16.06
N LEU A 327 -34.15 -38.20 16.79
CA LEU A 327 -34.31 -37.31 17.96
C LEU A 327 -32.99 -37.13 18.77
N SER A 328 -32.72 -35.86 19.07
CA SER A 328 -32.20 -35.28 20.32
C SER A 328 -30.78 -35.56 20.83
N SER A 329 -29.96 -34.51 20.77
CA SER A 329 -29.21 -34.01 21.94
C SER A 329 -28.93 -32.51 21.76
N ALA A 330 -29.73 -31.68 22.43
CA ALA A 330 -29.47 -30.26 22.60
C ALA A 330 -28.34 -30.09 23.62
N THR A 331 -27.13 -29.86 23.12
CA THR A 331 -25.98 -29.52 23.95
C THR A 331 -25.21 -28.41 23.25
N ASP A 332 -25.31 -27.23 23.85
CA ASP A 332 -24.21 -26.28 24.02
C ASP A 332 -23.46 -25.89 22.73
N LYS A 333 -24.06 -24.96 21.99
CA LYS A 333 -23.29 -24.08 21.12
C LYS A 333 -23.30 -22.68 21.71
N ASP A 334 -22.13 -22.28 22.18
CA ASP A 334 -21.73 -20.90 22.47
C ASP A 334 -22.19 -19.98 21.34
N LEU A 335 -23.32 -19.31 21.57
CA LEU A 335 -23.70 -18.15 20.78
C LEU A 335 -23.00 -16.94 21.42
N PRO A 336 -22.41 -16.04 20.61
CA PRO A 336 -21.88 -14.80 21.15
C PRO A 336 -22.99 -14.04 21.90
N PRO A 337 -22.66 -13.34 23.01
CA PRO A 337 -23.64 -12.58 23.76
C PRO A 337 -24.37 -11.58 22.86
N SER A 338 -25.64 -11.35 23.13
CA SER A 338 -26.44 -10.37 22.39
C SER A 338 -25.84 -8.96 22.56
N TYR A 339 -25.83 -8.20 21.46
CA TYR A 339 -25.26 -6.84 21.36
C TYR A 339 -25.83 -5.88 22.41
N ASP A 340 -27.08 -6.10 22.85
CA ASP A 340 -27.77 -5.30 23.86
C ASP A 340 -27.21 -5.46 25.28
N SER A 341 -26.35 -6.45 25.52
CA SER A 341 -25.67 -6.61 26.82
C SER A 341 -24.45 -5.70 26.99
N LEU A 342 -24.02 -4.99 25.93
CA LEU A 342 -22.84 -4.13 25.93
C LEU A 342 -23.12 -2.70 26.41
N PHE A 343 -24.37 -2.34 26.67
CA PHE A 343 -24.75 -0.97 27.03
C PHE A 343 -25.57 -0.94 28.32
N PRO A 344 -25.15 -0.18 29.35
CA PRO A 344 -25.95 0.01 30.56
C PRO A 344 -27.28 0.67 30.20
N GLN A 345 -28.40 0.13 30.71
CA GLN A 345 -29.67 0.83 30.66
C GLN A 345 -29.54 2.11 31.49
N HIS A 346 -29.54 3.26 30.81
CA HIS A 346 -29.71 4.55 31.47
C HIS A 346 -31.07 4.56 32.15
N SER A 347 -31.06 4.30 33.46
CA SER A 347 -32.18 4.65 34.33
C SER A 347 -32.27 6.18 34.35
N ASN A 348 -33.26 6.71 33.67
CA ASN A 348 -33.68 8.10 33.86
C ASN A 348 -34.38 8.18 35.22
N PRO A 349 -33.86 8.93 36.22
CA PRO A 349 -34.68 9.34 37.33
C PRO A 349 -35.61 10.44 36.85
N SER A 350 -36.86 10.04 36.64
CA SER A 350 -38.02 10.91 36.55
C SER A 350 -38.06 11.87 37.73
N SER A 351 -38.07 13.16 37.40
CA SER A 351 -38.78 14.26 38.06
C SER A 351 -39.54 13.91 39.35
N THR A 352 -39.12 14.50 40.47
CA THR A 352 -40.04 15.18 41.39
C THR A 352 -39.31 16.25 42.18
#